data_AF-A0A1J1DYI6-F1
#
_entry.id   AF-A0A1J1DYI6-F1
#
_cell.length_a   1.000
_cell.length_b   1.000
_cell.length_c   1.000
_cell.angle_alpha   90.00
_cell.angle_beta   90.00
_cell.angle_gamma   90.00
#
_symmetry.space_group_name_H-M   'P 1'
#
loop_
_entity.id
_entity.type
_entity.pdbx_description
1 polymer ?
#
loop_
_entity_poly.entity_id
_entity_poly.type
_entity_poly.pdbx_seq_one_letter_code
_entity_poly.pdbx_strand_id
1 'polypeptide(L)'
;MQDHFWSYLDVWRTRFPRRRPLRWRNDWLQNGYCRDCRYCCGQQDSNKPFYMALLPEQIRPDLTNDFYMHSPNTAYMDARGCKAATAQGCRLPRAQRPVACSIFPLVLTGGELYLYQTCPAVLFTPFPQLAGLGLEAAAWLRNFSRANVRRISLRLPAQTLAKGYIALHIKVAGR
;
A
#
# COMPACT_ATOMS: atom_id res chain seq x y z
N MET A 1 -12.99 18.49 -5.36
CA MET A 1 -12.38 17.13 -5.41
C MET A 1 -11.45 16.98 -6.63
N GLN A 2 -11.70 17.69 -7.74
CA GLN A 2 -10.79 17.74 -8.90
C GLN A 2 -9.42 18.37 -8.59
N ASP A 3 -9.35 19.40 -7.73
CA ASP A 3 -8.11 20.14 -7.46
C ASP A 3 -6.99 19.30 -6.81
N HIS A 4 -7.36 18.30 -6.00
CA HIS A 4 -6.38 17.42 -5.35
C HIS A 4 -5.78 16.41 -6.33
N PHE A 5 -6.55 15.89 -7.29
CA PHE A 5 -6.03 14.94 -8.27
C PHE A 5 -4.97 15.59 -9.17
N TRP A 6 -5.28 16.77 -9.69
CA TRP A 6 -4.38 17.52 -10.57
C TRP A 6 -3.10 17.94 -9.85
N SER A 7 -3.20 18.38 -8.59
CA SER A 7 -2.00 18.71 -7.79
C SER A 7 -1.10 17.50 -7.55
N TYR A 8 -1.65 16.31 -7.26
CA TYR A 8 -0.83 15.09 -7.19
C TYR A 8 -0.19 14.74 -8.53
N LEU A 9 -0.95 14.83 -9.63
CA LEU A 9 -0.42 14.53 -10.96
C LEU A 9 0.76 15.42 -11.34
N ASP A 10 0.69 16.72 -11.06
CA ASP A 10 1.75 17.68 -11.35
C ASP A 10 3.00 17.45 -10.50
N VAL A 11 2.81 17.19 -9.20
CA VAL A 11 3.89 16.78 -8.30
C VAL A 11 4.59 15.52 -8.82
N TRP A 12 3.81 14.52 -9.26
CA TRP A 12 4.36 13.27 -9.73
C TRP A 12 5.03 13.36 -11.10
N ARG A 13 4.53 14.19 -12.02
CA ARG A 13 5.16 14.42 -13.31
C ARG A 13 6.54 15.05 -13.15
N THR A 14 6.65 16.03 -12.25
CA THR A 14 7.92 16.68 -11.91
C THR A 14 8.92 15.69 -11.31
N ARG A 15 8.45 14.82 -10.42
CA ARG A 15 9.31 13.86 -9.70
C ARG A 15 9.65 12.60 -10.49
N PHE A 16 8.76 12.18 -11.39
CA PHE A 16 8.84 10.95 -12.17
C PHE A 16 8.62 11.25 -13.66
N PRO A 17 9.60 11.88 -14.32
CA PRO A 17 9.48 12.24 -15.74
C PRO A 17 9.41 11.02 -16.67
N ARG A 18 9.78 9.83 -16.17
CA ARG A 18 9.71 8.57 -16.90
C ARG A 18 8.88 7.56 -16.12
N ARG A 19 8.06 6.79 -16.86
CA ARG A 19 7.33 5.66 -16.30
C ARG A 19 8.30 4.65 -15.69
N ARG A 20 7.91 4.10 -14.55
CA ARG A 20 8.66 3.09 -13.79
C ARG A 20 7.86 1.79 -13.72
N PRO A 21 8.54 0.64 -13.58
CA PRO A 21 7.86 -0.64 -13.58
C PRO A 21 6.91 -0.77 -12.39
N LEU A 22 5.71 -1.30 -12.68
CA LEU A 22 4.77 -1.87 -11.73
C LEU A 22 4.44 -3.30 -12.17
N ARG A 23 4.99 -4.30 -11.47
CA ARG A 23 4.88 -5.72 -11.86
C ARG A 23 5.08 -6.68 -10.71
N TRP A 24 4.48 -7.86 -10.79
CA TRP A 24 4.72 -8.93 -9.83
C TRP A 24 6.13 -9.51 -9.92
N ARG A 25 6.64 -9.88 -8.75
CA ARG A 25 7.93 -10.53 -8.51
C ARG A 25 7.75 -11.53 -7.38
N ASN A 26 7.42 -12.78 -7.72
CA ASN A 26 7.19 -13.86 -6.77
C ASN A 26 6.09 -13.50 -5.74
N ASP A 27 6.49 -13.06 -4.55
CA ASP A 27 5.66 -12.72 -3.40
C ASP A 27 5.39 -11.22 -3.25
N TRP A 28 5.73 -10.42 -4.28
CA TRP A 28 5.55 -8.97 -4.19
C TRP A 28 5.33 -8.21 -5.48
N LEU A 29 4.58 -7.12 -5.35
CA LEU A 29 4.38 -6.12 -6.37
C LEU A 29 5.56 -5.13 -6.34
N GLN A 30 6.45 -5.26 -7.32
CA GLN A 30 7.50 -4.30 -7.57
C GLN A 30 6.90 -2.98 -8.02
N ASN A 31 6.86 -2.01 -7.11
CA ASN A 31 6.49 -0.63 -7.38
C ASN A 31 7.75 0.25 -7.47
N GLY A 32 8.18 0.54 -8.69
CA GLY A 32 9.39 1.34 -8.97
C GLY A 32 9.33 2.79 -8.47
N TYR A 33 8.16 3.26 -8.03
CA TYR A 33 7.98 4.60 -7.48
C TYR A 33 8.20 4.64 -5.97
N CYS A 34 7.99 3.55 -5.23
CA CYS A 34 7.96 3.55 -3.76
C CYS A 34 9.23 4.11 -3.10
N ARG A 35 10.41 3.76 -3.62
CA ARG A 35 11.69 4.23 -3.06
C ARG A 35 11.77 5.76 -3.04
N ASP A 36 11.28 6.37 -4.12
CA ASP A 36 11.52 7.78 -4.38
C ASP A 36 10.26 8.62 -4.18
N CYS A 37 9.06 8.04 -4.10
CA CYS A 37 7.83 8.84 -4.05
C CYS A 37 7.66 9.50 -2.70
N ARG A 38 8.22 8.93 -1.63
CA ARG A 38 8.10 9.40 -0.23
C ARG A 38 6.65 9.49 0.30
N TYR A 39 5.66 9.05 -0.49
CA TYR A 39 4.21 9.07 -0.19
C TYR A 39 3.58 7.66 -0.19
N CYS A 40 4.39 6.60 -0.34
CA CYS A 40 3.95 5.21 -0.59
C CYS A 40 3.12 4.54 0.53
N CYS A 41 2.64 5.31 1.49
CA CYS A 41 2.13 4.76 2.72
C CYS A 41 1.05 5.64 3.41
N GLY A 42 0.57 6.72 2.79
CA GLY A 42 -0.61 7.46 3.27
C GLY A 42 -0.71 8.93 2.84
N GLN A 43 -1.89 9.51 3.05
CA GLN A 43 -2.22 10.93 2.82
C GLN A 43 -1.45 11.80 3.82
N GLN A 44 -0.58 12.69 3.32
CA GLN A 44 0.28 13.54 4.18
C GLN A 44 -0.50 14.62 4.95
N ASP A 45 -1.72 14.92 4.50
CA ASP A 45 -2.64 15.93 5.04
C ASP A 45 -3.60 15.39 6.11
N SER A 46 -3.48 14.11 6.51
CA SER A 46 -4.38 13.47 7.48
C SER A 46 -3.62 12.98 8.70
N ASN A 47 -3.94 13.46 9.91
CA ASN A 47 -3.43 12.92 11.18
C ASN A 47 -4.25 11.70 11.67
N LYS A 48 -4.79 10.84 10.79
CA LYS A 48 -5.40 9.53 11.14
C LYS A 48 -4.59 8.31 10.63
N PRO A 49 -4.01 7.48 11.52
CA PRO A 49 -3.04 6.45 11.14
C PRO A 49 -3.65 5.47 10.15
N PHE A 50 -2.90 5.15 9.10
CA PHE A 50 -3.29 4.13 8.15
C PHE A 50 -2.86 2.76 8.67
N TYR A 51 -3.76 2.07 9.37
CA TYR A 51 -3.50 0.74 9.92
C TYR A 51 -3.04 -0.22 8.81
N MET A 52 -1.98 -0.98 9.07
CA MET A 52 -1.58 -2.14 8.27
C MET A 52 -1.24 -3.26 9.24
N ALA A 53 -2.14 -4.22 9.40
CA ALA A 53 -1.92 -5.30 10.36
C ALA A 53 -0.76 -6.21 9.92
N LEU A 54 0.05 -6.62 10.89
CA LEU A 54 1.06 -7.67 10.72
C LEU A 54 0.42 -9.05 10.85
N LEU A 55 0.83 -10.02 10.05
CA LEU A 55 0.48 -11.42 10.30
C LEU A 55 1.17 -11.93 11.58
N PRO A 56 0.65 -12.99 12.24
CA PRO A 56 1.25 -13.55 13.46
C PRO A 56 2.75 -13.84 13.31
N GLU A 57 3.15 -14.42 12.18
CA GLU A 57 4.54 -14.72 11.83
C GLU A 57 5.42 -13.48 11.59
N GLN A 58 4.82 -12.30 11.43
CA GLN A 58 5.52 -11.02 11.26
C GLN A 58 5.67 -10.27 12.59
N ILE A 59 5.07 -10.75 13.67
CA ILE A 59 5.22 -10.20 15.02
C ILE A 59 6.56 -10.68 15.59
N ARG A 60 7.32 -9.76 16.18
CA ARG A 60 8.61 -10.06 16.84
C ARG A 60 8.58 -9.52 18.28
N PRO A 61 9.47 -9.98 19.17
CA PRO A 61 9.50 -9.53 20.56
C PRO A 61 9.65 -8.00 20.73
N ASP A 62 10.23 -7.32 19.73
CA ASP A 62 10.42 -5.87 19.67
C ASP A 62 9.28 -5.12 18.94
N LEU A 63 8.21 -5.81 18.52
CA LEU A 63 7.09 -5.27 17.73
C LEU A 63 5.76 -5.56 18.44
N THR A 64 5.02 -4.51 18.82
CA THR A 64 3.64 -4.65 19.30
C THR A 64 2.70 -5.13 18.17
N ASN A 65 1.50 -5.59 18.54
CA ASN A 65 0.49 -6.15 17.62
C ASN A 65 0.15 -5.25 16.41
N ASP A 66 0.43 -3.95 16.54
CA ASP A 66 0.29 -2.89 15.55
C ASP A 66 1.65 -2.28 15.23
N PHE A 67 1.85 -1.90 13.97
CA PHE A 67 3.14 -1.51 13.43
C PHE A 67 3.69 -0.21 14.06
N TYR A 68 4.73 -0.32 14.89
CA TYR A 68 5.66 0.76 15.20
C TYR A 68 7.07 0.35 14.76
N MET A 69 7.77 1.22 14.06
CA MET A 69 9.15 0.97 13.66
C MET A 69 10.01 2.13 14.13
N HIS A 70 10.77 1.85 15.20
CA HIS A 70 11.45 2.83 16.07
C HIS A 70 12.90 3.14 15.68
N SER A 71 13.37 2.77 14.47
CA SER A 71 14.75 3.06 14.05
C SER A 71 14.85 4.02 12.85
N PRO A 72 15.92 4.83 12.72
CA PRO A 72 16.10 5.74 11.59
C PRO A 72 16.07 5.04 10.22
N ASN A 73 16.31 3.74 10.16
CA ASN A 73 16.30 2.97 8.91
C ASN A 73 14.90 2.48 8.50
N THR A 74 13.89 2.81 9.29
CA THR A 74 12.56 2.21 9.19
C THR A 74 11.53 3.23 8.73
N ALA A 75 10.43 2.77 8.13
CA ALA A 75 9.27 3.62 8.00
C ALA A 75 8.51 3.62 9.34
N TYR A 76 8.43 4.75 10.01
CA TYR A 76 7.58 4.87 11.19
C TYR A 76 6.15 5.14 10.73
N MET A 77 5.18 4.51 11.38
CA MET A 77 3.78 4.84 11.16
C MET A 77 3.42 5.92 12.16
N ASP A 78 3.05 7.09 11.67
CA ASP A 78 2.30 8.02 12.49
C ASP A 78 0.88 8.09 11.97
N ALA A 79 0.14 9.03 12.54
CA ALA A 79 -1.21 9.29 12.17
C ALA A 79 -1.37 9.64 10.66
N ARG A 80 -0.32 9.73 9.84
CA ARG A 80 -0.43 9.98 8.38
C ARG A 80 -0.23 8.73 7.54
N GLY A 81 -0.11 7.57 8.17
CA GLY A 81 0.25 6.31 7.54
C GLY A 81 1.76 6.02 7.65
N CYS A 82 2.25 5.00 6.96
CA CYS A 82 3.67 4.68 6.99
C CYS A 82 4.47 5.86 6.38
N LYS A 83 5.54 6.27 7.03
CA LYS A 83 6.41 7.33 6.55
C LYS A 83 7.82 6.84 6.74
N ALA A 84 8.60 6.80 5.67
CA ALA A 84 10.02 6.58 5.82
C ALA A 84 10.59 7.60 6.81
N ALA A 85 11.20 7.14 7.91
CA ALA A 85 11.77 8.02 8.94
C ALA A 85 12.89 8.90 8.40
N THR A 86 13.41 8.57 7.22
CA THR A 86 14.55 9.22 6.61
C THR A 86 14.30 9.54 5.13
N ALA A 87 15.10 10.47 4.62
CA ALA A 87 15.06 10.90 3.21
C ALA A 87 15.27 9.76 2.20
N GLN A 88 15.73 8.59 2.67
CA GLN A 88 16.09 7.43 1.87
C GLN A 88 15.03 6.33 1.79
N GLY A 89 13.83 6.52 2.38
CA GLY A 89 12.74 5.56 2.22
C GLY A 89 12.72 4.42 3.26
N CYS A 90 11.76 3.50 3.15
CA CYS A 90 11.74 2.26 3.96
C CYS A 90 12.92 1.36 3.54
N ARG A 91 13.87 1.11 4.45
CA ARG A 91 15.04 0.25 4.19
C ARG A 91 14.90 -1.17 4.72
N LEU A 92 13.72 -1.56 5.21
CA LEU A 92 13.50 -2.94 5.65
C LEU A 92 13.84 -3.93 4.52
N PRO A 93 14.57 -5.01 4.84
CA PRO A 93 14.68 -6.17 3.97
C PRO A 93 13.29 -6.68 3.60
N ARG A 94 13.15 -7.18 2.36
CA ARG A 94 11.85 -7.59 1.79
C ARG A 94 11.09 -8.58 2.69
N ALA A 95 11.79 -9.59 3.19
CA ALA A 95 11.25 -10.63 4.06
C ALA A 95 10.65 -10.10 5.39
N GLN A 96 11.01 -8.87 5.78
CA GLN A 96 10.54 -8.25 7.02
C GLN A 96 9.41 -7.24 6.78
N ARG A 97 8.99 -7.02 5.54
CA ARG A 97 7.95 -6.04 5.22
C ARG A 97 6.55 -6.62 5.49
N PRO A 98 5.60 -5.82 6.00
CA PRO A 98 4.20 -6.22 6.11
C PRO A 98 3.64 -6.71 4.78
N VAL A 99 2.70 -7.66 4.83
CA VAL A 99 2.02 -8.17 3.63
C VAL A 99 1.33 -7.04 2.84
N ALA A 100 0.77 -6.04 3.52
CA ALA A 100 0.19 -4.86 2.87
C ALA A 100 1.21 -4.10 2.00
N CYS A 101 2.48 -4.03 2.43
CA CYS A 101 3.55 -3.43 1.63
C CYS A 101 3.97 -4.30 0.43
N SER A 102 3.61 -5.58 0.42
CA SER A 102 3.84 -6.49 -0.69
C SER A 102 2.92 -6.23 -1.87
N ILE A 103 1.72 -5.72 -1.62
CA ILE A 103 0.70 -5.53 -2.67
C ILE A 103 0.50 -4.06 -3.05
N PHE A 104 1.09 -3.12 -2.33
CA PHE A 104 0.92 -1.69 -2.60
C PHE A 104 1.32 -1.31 -4.06
N PRO A 105 0.47 -0.60 -4.82
CA PRO A 105 -0.61 0.30 -4.37
C PRO A 105 -1.99 -0.34 -4.22
N LEU A 106 -2.08 -1.67 -4.30
CA LEU A 106 -3.31 -2.37 -3.97
C LEU A 106 -3.51 -2.39 -2.46
N VAL A 107 -4.75 -2.20 -2.04
CA VAL A 107 -5.16 -2.18 -0.63
C VAL A 107 -6.33 -3.14 -0.49
N LEU A 108 -6.21 -4.07 0.46
CA LEU A 108 -7.30 -4.96 0.85
C LEU A 108 -8.12 -4.29 1.95
N THR A 109 -9.41 -4.07 1.71
CA THR A 109 -10.33 -3.48 2.69
C THR A 109 -11.70 -4.11 2.55
N GLY A 110 -12.30 -4.49 3.68
CA GLY A 110 -13.57 -5.22 3.70
C GLY A 110 -13.57 -6.51 2.86
N GLY A 111 -12.42 -7.16 2.66
CA GLY A 111 -12.30 -8.35 1.80
C GLY A 111 -12.33 -8.07 0.29
N GLU A 112 -12.14 -6.82 -0.14
CA GLU A 112 -12.07 -6.41 -1.54
C GLU A 112 -10.81 -5.59 -1.83
N LEU A 113 -10.28 -5.69 -3.05
CA LEU A 113 -9.12 -4.93 -3.49
C LEU A 113 -9.50 -3.57 -4.06
N TYR A 114 -8.71 -2.57 -3.67
CA TYR A 114 -8.80 -1.19 -4.12
C TYR A 114 -7.42 -0.69 -4.55
N LEU A 115 -7.37 0.32 -5.40
CA LEU A 115 -6.16 1.06 -5.73
C LEU A 115 -6.12 2.35 -4.92
N TYR A 116 -4.96 2.68 -4.34
CA TYR A 116 -4.74 3.98 -3.73
C TYR A 116 -4.51 5.06 -4.80
N GLN A 117 -5.53 5.90 -5.04
CA GLN A 117 -5.64 6.70 -6.27
C GLN A 117 -4.53 7.75 -6.45
N THR A 118 -3.94 8.23 -5.35
CA THR A 118 -2.89 9.27 -5.39
C THR A 118 -1.49 8.67 -5.57
N CYS A 119 -1.37 7.34 -5.60
CA CYS A 119 -0.09 6.69 -5.86
C CYS A 119 0.38 7.01 -7.29
N PRO A 120 1.64 7.44 -7.50
CA PRO A 120 2.18 7.64 -8.85
C PRO A 120 2.13 6.36 -9.70
N ALA A 121 2.22 5.18 -9.06
CA ALA A 121 2.08 3.91 -9.76
C ALA A 121 0.66 3.70 -10.32
N VAL A 122 -0.37 4.20 -9.63
CA VAL A 122 -1.76 4.15 -10.12
C VAL A 122 -1.97 5.19 -11.21
N LEU A 123 -1.42 6.40 -11.04
CA LEU A 123 -1.60 7.50 -11.99
C LEU A 123 -0.88 7.29 -13.33
N PHE A 124 0.25 6.58 -13.32
CA PHE A 124 1.06 6.37 -14.53
C PHE A 124 0.95 4.98 -15.16
N THR A 125 0.14 4.09 -14.56
CA THR A 125 -0.10 2.74 -15.09
C THR A 125 -1.50 2.65 -15.67
N PRO A 126 -1.69 2.13 -16.90
CA PRO A 126 -3.02 1.94 -17.46
C PRO A 126 -3.92 1.05 -16.59
N PHE A 127 -5.20 1.38 -16.50
CA PHE A 127 -6.15 0.64 -15.67
C PHE A 127 -6.25 -0.86 -15.99
N PRO A 128 -6.25 -1.32 -17.25
CA PRO A 128 -6.24 -2.76 -17.55
C PRO A 128 -5.05 -3.51 -16.95
N GLN A 129 -3.88 -2.88 -16.92
CA GLN A 129 -2.70 -3.44 -16.27
C GLN A 129 -2.87 -3.49 -14.75
N LEU A 130 -3.43 -2.44 -14.14
CA LEU A 130 -3.73 -2.43 -12.70
C LEU A 130 -4.75 -3.51 -12.31
N ALA A 131 -5.77 -3.73 -13.14
CA ALA A 131 -6.75 -4.79 -12.93
C ALA A 131 -6.10 -6.19 -12.98
N GLY A 132 -5.22 -6.43 -13.97
CA GLY A 132 -4.43 -7.67 -14.05
C GLY A 132 -3.58 -7.91 -12.80
N LEU A 133 -2.85 -6.88 -12.36
CA LEU A 133 -2.06 -6.94 -11.12
C LEU A 133 -2.93 -7.20 -9.88
N GLY A 134 -4.16 -6.68 -9.86
CA GLY A 134 -5.16 -6.94 -8.82
C GLY A 134 -5.62 -8.40 -8.78
N LEU A 135 -5.80 -9.04 -9.93
CA LEU A 135 -6.15 -10.45 -10.01
C LEU A 135 -5.01 -11.34 -9.50
N GLU A 136 -3.77 -11.02 -9.89
CA GLU A 136 -2.57 -11.70 -9.37
C GLU A 136 -2.43 -11.53 -7.86
N ALA A 137 -2.69 -10.33 -7.34
CA ALA A 137 -2.70 -10.07 -5.90
C ALA A 137 -3.75 -10.90 -5.17
N ALA A 138 -4.96 -10.99 -5.72
CA ALA A 138 -6.04 -11.79 -5.15
C ALA A 138 -5.66 -13.28 -5.13
N ALA A 139 -5.06 -13.80 -6.20
CA ALA A 139 -4.57 -15.18 -6.26
C ALA A 139 -3.50 -15.44 -5.20
N TRP A 140 -2.54 -14.53 -5.04
CA TRP A 140 -1.52 -14.63 -4.00
C TRP A 140 -2.11 -14.58 -2.58
N LEU A 141 -3.02 -13.64 -2.32
CA LEU A 141 -3.68 -13.47 -1.02
C LEU A 141 -4.56 -14.66 -0.62
N ARG A 142 -5.15 -15.38 -1.60
CA ARG A 142 -5.95 -16.59 -1.35
C ARG A 142 -5.14 -17.75 -0.77
N ASN A 143 -3.81 -17.73 -0.90
CA ASN A 143 -2.94 -18.75 -0.30
C ASN A 143 -2.79 -18.58 1.23
N PHE A 144 -3.12 -17.41 1.78
CA PHE A 144 -3.15 -17.20 3.22
C PHE A 144 -4.45 -17.76 3.82
N SER A 145 -4.42 -18.12 5.11
CA SER A 145 -5.63 -18.54 5.83
C SER A 145 -6.68 -17.42 5.83
N ARG A 146 -7.96 -17.77 5.92
CA ARG A 146 -9.05 -16.78 6.11
C ARG A 146 -8.78 -15.82 7.29
N ALA A 147 -8.23 -16.33 8.38
CA ALA A 147 -7.88 -15.52 9.55
C ALA A 147 -6.80 -14.48 9.21
N ASN A 148 -5.75 -14.89 8.48
CA ASN A 148 -4.68 -14.00 8.05
C ASN A 148 -5.20 -12.94 7.07
N VAL A 149 -6.01 -13.31 6.09
CA VAL A 149 -6.64 -12.36 5.15
C VAL A 149 -7.54 -11.36 5.87
N ARG A 150 -8.37 -11.82 6.82
CA ARG A 150 -9.22 -10.92 7.63
C ARG A 150 -8.41 -9.96 8.49
N ARG A 151 -7.28 -10.42 9.02
CA ARG A 151 -6.39 -9.62 9.85
C ARG A 151 -5.74 -8.49 9.06
N ILE A 152 -5.22 -8.76 7.87
CA ILE A 152 -4.57 -7.75 7.02
C ILE A 152 -5.55 -6.89 6.22
N SER A 153 -6.82 -7.29 6.15
CA SER A 153 -7.88 -6.50 5.52
C SER A 153 -8.22 -5.29 6.40
N LEU A 154 -8.09 -4.11 5.82
CA LEU A 154 -8.47 -2.87 6.50
C LEU A 154 -9.98 -2.74 6.62
N ARG A 155 -10.39 -1.82 7.49
CA ARG A 155 -11.79 -1.39 7.66
C ARG A 155 -11.86 0.12 7.48
N LEU A 156 -11.84 0.55 6.22
CA LEU A 156 -11.92 1.96 5.89
C LEU A 156 -13.39 2.42 5.77
N PRO A 157 -13.76 3.60 6.29
CA PRO A 157 -15.08 4.16 6.09
C PRO A 157 -15.39 4.37 4.59
N ALA A 158 -16.65 4.22 4.19
CA ALA A 158 -17.09 4.41 2.81
C ALA A 158 -16.68 5.78 2.24
N GLN A 159 -16.74 6.84 3.06
CA GLN A 159 -16.32 8.18 2.64
C GLN A 159 -14.81 8.26 2.34
N THR A 160 -13.99 7.52 3.08
CA THR A 160 -12.54 7.43 2.83
C THR A 160 -12.27 6.68 1.53
N LEU A 161 -12.99 5.57 1.30
CA LEU A 161 -12.90 4.81 0.05
C LEU A 161 -13.26 5.67 -1.15
N ALA A 162 -14.43 6.32 -1.11
CA ALA A 162 -14.92 7.17 -2.21
C ALA A 162 -13.98 8.34 -2.54
N LYS A 163 -13.25 8.86 -1.55
CA LYS A 163 -12.36 10.01 -1.74
C LYS A 163 -10.95 9.67 -2.15
N GLY A 164 -10.45 8.47 -1.85
CA GLY A 164 -9.02 8.14 -1.93
C GLY A 164 -8.69 6.85 -2.67
N TYR A 165 -9.70 6.09 -3.09
CA TYR A 165 -9.53 4.74 -3.58
C TYR A 165 -10.39 4.47 -4.81
N ILE A 166 -9.85 3.65 -5.71
CA ILE A 166 -10.58 3.13 -6.87
C ILE A 166 -10.88 1.66 -6.59
N ALA A 167 -12.16 1.29 -6.56
CA ALA A 167 -12.56 -0.10 -6.37
C ALA A 167 -12.17 -0.93 -7.61
N LEU A 168 -11.60 -2.12 -7.38
CA LEU A 168 -11.34 -3.08 -8.46
C LEU A 168 -12.47 -4.10 -8.61
N HIS A 169 -13.40 -4.19 -7.65
CA HIS A 169 -14.45 -5.20 -7.64
C HIS A 169 -13.93 -6.65 -7.58
N ILE A 170 -12.73 -6.82 -7.02
CA ILE A 170 -12.08 -8.12 -6.84
C ILE A 170 -12.19 -8.53 -5.37
N LYS A 171 -12.99 -9.56 -5.09
CA LYS A 171 -13.14 -10.14 -3.76
C LYS A 171 -12.01 -11.12 -3.43
N VAL A 172 -11.55 -11.06 -2.18
CA VAL A 172 -10.51 -11.91 -1.62
C VAL A 172 -11.03 -12.58 -0.37
N ALA A 173 -11.08 -13.91 -0.40
CA ALA A 173 -11.25 -14.75 0.77
C ALA A 173 -10.01 -15.66 0.85
N GLY A 174 -9.41 -15.81 2.04
CA GLY A 174 -8.33 -16.78 2.24
C GLY A 174 -8.83 -18.22 2.06
N ARG A 175 -7.91 -19.18 2.01
CA ARG A 175 -8.23 -20.61 2.07
C ARG A 175 -8.95 -20.96 3.37
#